data_AF-A0A833H8A5-F1
#
_entry.id   AF-A0A833H8A5-F1
#
_cell.length_a   1.000
_cell.length_b   1.000
_cell.length_c   1.000
_cell.angle_alpha   90.00
_cell.angle_beta   90.00
_cell.angle_gamma   90.00
#
_symmetry.space_group_name_H-M   'P 1'
#
loop_
_entity.id
_entity.type
_entity.pdbx_description
1 polymer ?
#
loop_
_entity_poly.entity_id
_entity_poly.type
_entity_poly.pdbx_seq_one_letter_code
_entity_poly.pdbx_strand_id
1 'polypeptide(L)'
;AVAPPAPAALEVTPDGPAFRAAVARAREEIAAGEIFQVVLARRFRVRSEVSPLALYRALRRVNPSPYMVLLELPEVALVGASPEALVTKTGGRVVTRPIAGTRRRGGDAASDAALAAELLADPKERAEHVMLVDLGRNDLGRVCRPGSVRVASFLEVERYSHVMHLVSSVEGELAEGRDALDVLLATFPAGTVSGAPKLRAIEILDALEPESRGLYAGATGYLSFSGDLDACITIRTLVLRPTADGREVSVTAGAGIVADSDPAAEQAETENKAAALLAAVALAGEIAGAR
;
A
#
# COMPACT_ATOMS: atom_id res chain seq x y z
N ALA A 1 -9.81 37.47 -20.61
CA ALA A 1 -9.64 36.55 -19.47
C ALA A 1 -9.76 35.13 -20.02
N VAL A 2 -8.68 34.36 -19.97
CA VAL A 2 -8.74 32.93 -20.31
C VAL A 2 -9.50 32.27 -19.16
N ALA A 3 -10.65 31.68 -19.45
CA ALA A 3 -11.40 30.92 -18.45
C ALA A 3 -10.48 29.83 -17.88
N PRO A 4 -10.47 29.59 -16.55
CA PRO A 4 -9.72 28.47 -16.01
C PRO A 4 -10.21 27.19 -16.72
N PRO A 5 -9.31 26.28 -17.13
CA PRO A 5 -9.74 25.03 -17.71
C PRO A 5 -10.65 24.33 -16.70
N ALA A 6 -11.79 23.80 -17.19
CA ALA A 6 -12.65 22.95 -16.39
C ALA A 6 -11.80 21.85 -15.73
N PRO A 7 -12.10 21.43 -14.48
CA PRO A 7 -11.37 20.33 -13.87
C PRO A 7 -11.42 19.14 -14.84
N ALA A 8 -10.27 18.64 -15.24
CA ALA A 8 -10.20 17.45 -16.08
C ALA A 8 -10.96 16.33 -15.37
N ALA A 9 -11.90 15.70 -16.07
CA ALA A 9 -12.73 14.65 -15.50
C ALA A 9 -11.85 13.54 -14.89
N LEU A 10 -12.17 13.14 -13.66
CA LEU A 10 -11.51 12.02 -12.99
C LEU A 10 -11.80 10.74 -13.77
N GLU A 11 -10.78 10.16 -14.38
CA GLU A 11 -10.88 8.87 -15.05
C GLU A 11 -10.56 7.76 -14.04
N VAL A 12 -11.37 6.70 -14.00
CA VAL A 12 -11.19 5.59 -13.06
C VAL A 12 -11.23 4.25 -13.80
N THR A 13 -10.18 3.46 -13.62
CA THR A 13 -10.01 2.16 -14.29
C THR A 13 -9.63 1.08 -13.27
N PRO A 14 -10.36 -0.06 -13.19
CA PRO A 14 -11.67 -0.27 -13.80
C PRO A 14 -12.74 0.66 -13.21
N ASP A 15 -13.82 0.86 -13.96
CA ASP A 15 -15.00 1.57 -13.48
C ASP A 15 -15.69 0.78 -12.33
N GLY A 16 -16.68 1.40 -11.68
CA GLY A 16 -17.36 0.76 -10.54
C GLY A 16 -17.99 -0.60 -10.88
N PRO A 17 -18.82 -0.71 -11.92
CA PRO A 17 -19.38 -1.99 -12.35
C PRO A 17 -18.34 -3.08 -12.65
N ALA A 18 -17.29 -2.76 -13.41
CA ALA A 18 -16.23 -3.73 -13.74
C ALA A 18 -15.44 -4.15 -12.48
N PHE A 19 -15.14 -3.21 -11.59
CA PHE A 19 -14.50 -3.53 -10.31
C PHE A 19 -15.35 -4.47 -9.46
N ARG A 20 -16.66 -4.18 -9.32
CA ARG A 20 -17.57 -5.06 -8.54
C ARG A 20 -17.71 -6.45 -9.13
N ALA A 21 -17.66 -6.57 -10.46
CA ALA A 21 -17.62 -7.87 -11.14
C ALA A 21 -16.32 -8.62 -10.83
N ALA A 22 -15.17 -7.93 -10.84
CA ALA A 22 -13.89 -8.52 -10.44
C ALA A 22 -13.90 -8.98 -8.97
N VAL A 23 -14.51 -8.21 -8.05
CA VAL A 23 -14.70 -8.63 -6.65
C VAL A 23 -15.54 -9.91 -6.56
N ALA A 24 -16.65 -9.99 -7.29
CA ALA A 24 -17.48 -11.19 -7.32
C ALA A 24 -16.70 -12.41 -7.82
N ARG A 25 -15.89 -12.24 -8.87
CA ARG A 25 -15.03 -13.30 -9.41
C ARG A 25 -13.93 -13.73 -8.43
N ALA A 26 -13.28 -12.78 -7.76
CA ALA A 26 -12.30 -13.08 -6.72
C ALA A 26 -12.92 -13.92 -5.58
N ARG A 27 -14.18 -13.66 -5.21
CA ARG A 27 -14.91 -14.47 -4.22
C ARG A 27 -15.18 -15.89 -4.69
N GLU A 28 -15.40 -16.11 -6.00
CA GLU A 28 -15.52 -17.45 -6.58
C GLU A 28 -14.20 -18.23 -6.45
N GLU A 29 -13.06 -17.61 -6.74
CA GLU A 29 -11.73 -18.21 -6.56
C GLU A 29 -11.48 -18.57 -5.08
N ILE A 30 -11.87 -17.68 -4.15
CA ILE A 30 -11.77 -17.95 -2.70
C ILE A 30 -12.68 -19.12 -2.30
N ALA A 31 -13.91 -19.16 -2.79
CA ALA A 31 -14.85 -20.24 -2.50
C ALA A 31 -14.39 -21.59 -3.07
N ALA A 32 -13.67 -21.58 -4.19
CA ALA A 32 -13.04 -22.75 -4.77
C ALA A 32 -11.80 -23.23 -3.98
N GLY A 33 -11.29 -22.42 -3.06
CA GLY A 33 -10.11 -22.72 -2.24
C GLY A 33 -8.78 -22.40 -2.92
N GLU A 34 -8.79 -21.62 -4.00
CA GLU A 34 -7.58 -21.22 -4.74
C GLU A 34 -6.72 -20.23 -3.94
N ILE A 35 -7.39 -19.31 -3.24
CA ILE A 35 -6.79 -18.25 -2.42
C ILE A 35 -7.62 -18.00 -1.16
N PHE A 36 -6.98 -17.48 -0.11
CA PHE A 36 -7.65 -16.94 1.07
C PHE A 36 -8.03 -15.47 0.87
N GLN A 37 -7.17 -14.72 0.17
CA GLN A 37 -7.32 -13.29 -0.06
C GLN A 37 -6.64 -12.88 -1.37
N VAL A 38 -7.20 -11.86 -2.03
CA VAL A 38 -6.56 -11.12 -3.14
C VAL A 38 -6.87 -9.65 -3.03
N VAL A 39 -5.94 -8.77 -3.40
CA VAL A 39 -6.08 -7.32 -3.22
C VAL A 39 -6.30 -6.67 -4.59
N LEU A 40 -7.55 -6.43 -5.00
CA LEU A 40 -7.87 -5.80 -6.27
C LEU A 40 -7.68 -4.28 -6.20
N ALA A 41 -7.21 -3.67 -7.28
CA ALA A 41 -6.93 -2.23 -7.33
C ALA A 41 -7.71 -1.48 -8.43
N ARG A 42 -7.85 -0.16 -8.20
CA ARG A 42 -8.39 0.81 -9.14
C ARG A 42 -7.43 1.99 -9.26
N ARG A 43 -7.26 2.48 -10.48
CA ARG A 43 -6.43 3.64 -10.80
C ARG A 43 -7.31 4.83 -11.15
N PHE A 44 -7.04 5.94 -10.48
CA PHE A 44 -7.70 7.23 -10.58
C PHE A 44 -6.74 8.19 -11.26
N ARG A 45 -7.11 8.74 -12.42
CA ARG A 45 -6.27 9.64 -13.22
C ARG A 45 -6.91 11.01 -13.34
N VAL A 46 -6.10 12.04 -13.20
CA VAL A 46 -6.49 13.43 -13.39
C VAL A 46 -5.37 14.16 -14.13
N ARG A 47 -5.73 15.13 -14.97
CA ARG A 47 -4.74 16.04 -15.56
C ARG A 47 -4.45 17.18 -14.59
N SER A 48 -3.18 17.46 -14.35
CA SER A 48 -2.80 18.53 -13.44
C SER A 48 -1.39 19.04 -13.70
N GLU A 49 -1.24 20.36 -13.73
CA GLU A 49 0.04 21.05 -13.92
C GLU A 49 0.83 21.22 -12.60
N VAL A 50 0.32 20.68 -11.48
CA VAL A 50 1.00 20.77 -10.18
C VAL A 50 2.39 20.17 -10.24
N SER A 51 3.39 20.88 -9.71
CA SER A 51 4.75 20.36 -9.63
C SER A 51 4.85 19.23 -8.60
N PRO A 52 5.74 18.23 -8.81
CA PRO A 52 5.95 17.15 -7.84
C PRO A 52 6.26 17.67 -6.43
N LEU A 53 7.07 18.72 -6.30
CA LEU A 53 7.40 19.34 -5.01
C LEU A 53 6.19 19.99 -4.33
N ALA A 54 5.32 20.69 -5.08
CA ALA A 54 4.11 21.28 -4.51
C ALA A 54 3.16 20.18 -3.99
N LEU A 55 3.02 19.12 -4.77
CA LEU A 55 2.22 17.96 -4.41
C LEU A 55 2.79 17.24 -3.17
N TYR A 56 4.10 17.08 -3.07
CA TYR A 56 4.76 16.50 -1.91
C TYR A 56 4.47 17.30 -0.63
N ARG A 57 4.55 18.63 -0.70
CA ARG A 57 4.23 19.52 0.42
C ARG A 57 2.77 19.42 0.85
N ALA A 58 1.85 19.35 -0.12
CA ALA A 58 0.43 19.16 0.14
C ALA A 58 0.16 17.78 0.78
N LEU A 59 0.71 16.71 0.21
CA LEU A 59 0.56 15.35 0.73
C LEU A 59 1.11 15.22 2.15
N ARG A 60 2.29 15.77 2.43
CA ARG A 60 2.88 15.78 3.79
C ARG A 60 2.00 16.46 4.83
N ARG A 61 1.18 17.43 4.43
CA ARG A 61 0.23 18.13 5.31
C ARG A 61 -1.05 17.31 5.52
N VAL A 62 -1.54 16.65 4.47
CA VAL A 62 -2.80 15.89 4.49
C VAL A 62 -2.62 14.50 5.12
N ASN A 63 -1.51 13.83 4.84
CA ASN A 63 -1.29 12.43 5.24
C ASN A 63 0.20 12.17 5.55
N PRO A 64 0.75 12.70 6.67
CA PRO A 64 2.11 12.37 7.07
C PRO A 64 2.23 10.87 7.40
N SER A 65 3.24 10.21 6.85
CA SER A 65 3.52 8.79 7.06
C SER A 65 5.02 8.55 7.30
N PRO A 66 5.44 7.38 7.83
CA PRO A 66 6.85 7.07 8.09
C PRO A 66 7.72 7.17 6.84
N TYR A 67 7.19 6.77 5.68
CA TYR A 67 7.88 6.84 4.40
C TYR A 67 7.29 7.94 3.52
N MET A 68 7.94 9.10 3.52
CA MET A 68 7.63 10.21 2.63
C MET A 68 8.59 10.18 1.43
N VAL A 69 8.04 10.13 0.22
CA VAL A 69 8.81 10.00 -1.02
C VAL A 69 8.54 11.20 -1.93
N LEU A 70 9.62 11.81 -2.43
CA LEU A 70 9.64 12.62 -3.63
C LEU A 70 10.79 12.11 -4.49
N LEU A 71 10.48 11.43 -5.58
CA LEU A 71 11.46 10.93 -6.54
C LEU A 71 11.13 11.50 -7.92
N GLU A 72 12.04 12.28 -8.49
CA GLU A 72 11.89 12.89 -9.81
C GLU A 72 12.86 12.21 -10.78
N LEU A 73 12.31 11.46 -11.74
CA LEU A 73 13.03 10.84 -12.85
C LEU A 73 12.64 11.52 -14.17
N PRO A 74 13.43 11.39 -15.25
CA PRO A 74 13.16 12.08 -16.52
C PRO A 74 11.74 11.85 -17.09
N GLU A 75 11.19 10.64 -16.92
CA GLU A 75 9.91 10.25 -17.53
C GLU A 75 8.77 10.07 -16.52
N VAL A 76 9.07 10.20 -15.22
CA VAL A 76 8.09 9.95 -14.16
C VAL A 76 8.53 10.60 -12.85
N ALA A 77 7.57 11.13 -12.09
CA ALA A 77 7.80 11.48 -10.69
C ALA A 77 6.88 10.67 -9.77
N LEU A 78 7.39 10.30 -8.60
CA LEU A 78 6.65 9.65 -7.53
C LEU A 78 6.57 10.61 -6.35
N VAL A 79 5.35 10.81 -5.85
CA VAL A 79 5.08 11.57 -4.64
C VAL A 79 4.26 10.69 -3.70
N GLY A 80 4.86 10.17 -2.64
CA GLY A 80 4.25 9.14 -1.80
C GLY A 80 4.31 9.43 -0.31
N ALA A 81 3.36 8.84 0.42
CA ALA A 81 3.29 8.82 1.87
C ALA A 81 2.91 7.40 2.31
N SER A 82 3.83 6.46 2.11
CA SER A 82 3.57 5.05 2.39
C SER A 82 3.53 4.79 3.90
N PRO A 83 2.47 4.12 4.40
CA PRO A 83 2.36 3.78 5.81
C PRO A 83 3.13 2.51 6.18
N GLU A 84 3.59 1.72 5.19
CA GLU A 84 3.99 0.33 5.41
C GLU A 84 5.37 0.04 4.81
N ALA A 85 6.27 -0.46 5.67
CA ALA A 85 7.56 -0.99 5.26
C ALA A 85 7.36 -2.31 4.51
N LEU A 86 8.06 -2.50 3.40
CA LEU A 86 8.17 -3.81 2.76
C LEU A 86 9.19 -4.65 3.54
N VAL A 87 10.43 -4.16 3.60
CA VAL A 87 11.54 -4.84 4.26
C VAL A 87 12.68 -3.85 4.56
N THR A 88 13.36 -4.07 5.68
CA THR A 88 14.60 -3.40 6.03
C THR A 88 15.68 -4.45 6.28
N LYS A 89 16.90 -4.20 5.79
CA LYS A 89 18.09 -4.99 6.07
C LYS A 89 19.19 -4.07 6.57
N THR A 90 19.69 -4.33 7.77
CA THR A 90 20.79 -3.59 8.39
C THR A 90 21.86 -4.59 8.85
N GLY A 91 23.04 -4.54 8.24
CA GLY A 91 24.05 -5.57 8.46
C GLY A 91 23.52 -6.96 8.09
N GLY A 92 23.53 -7.92 9.01
CA GLY A 92 22.94 -9.25 8.81
C GLY A 92 21.44 -9.34 9.13
N ARG A 93 20.85 -8.34 9.80
CA ARG A 93 19.48 -8.41 10.29
C ARG A 93 18.48 -7.96 9.23
N VAL A 94 17.50 -8.82 8.92
CA VAL A 94 16.39 -8.55 8.00
C VAL A 94 15.09 -8.46 8.81
N VAL A 95 14.27 -7.45 8.53
CA VAL A 95 13.01 -7.18 9.24
C VAL A 95 11.91 -6.85 8.24
N THR A 96 10.73 -7.44 8.43
CA THR A 96 9.48 -6.99 7.82
C THR A 96 8.44 -6.73 8.91
N ARG A 97 7.54 -5.77 8.67
CA ARG A 97 6.55 -5.34 9.66
C ARG A 97 5.14 -5.43 9.08
N PRO A 98 4.51 -6.61 9.09
CA PRO A 98 3.13 -6.77 8.64
C PRO A 98 2.19 -5.86 9.43
N ILE A 99 1.28 -5.19 8.71
CA ILE A 99 0.25 -4.32 9.26
C ILE A 99 -1.11 -4.83 8.78
N ALA A 100 -2.04 -5.05 9.70
CA ALA A 100 -3.45 -5.31 9.39
C ALA A 100 -4.36 -4.74 10.47
N GLY A 101 -5.65 -4.68 10.16
CA GLY A 101 -6.67 -4.10 11.02
C GLY A 101 -6.53 -2.61 11.20
N THR A 102 -7.66 -1.91 11.14
CA THR A 102 -7.68 -0.47 11.28
C THR A 102 -8.82 -0.04 12.17
N ARG A 103 -8.53 0.83 13.13
CA ARG A 103 -9.54 1.63 13.82
C ARG A 103 -9.15 3.10 13.80
N ARG A 104 -10.14 3.99 13.80
CA ARG A 104 -9.91 5.43 13.99
C ARG A 104 -9.36 5.67 15.40
N ARG A 105 -8.66 6.78 15.60
CA ARG A 105 -8.31 7.23 16.95
C ARG A 105 -9.56 7.67 17.72
N GLY A 106 -9.56 7.44 19.03
CA GLY A 106 -10.62 7.91 19.92
C GLY A 106 -10.60 9.43 20.08
N GLY A 107 -11.73 10.01 20.48
CA GLY A 107 -11.83 11.43 20.82
C GLY A 107 -11.15 11.79 22.14
N ASP A 108 -10.93 10.78 22.99
CA ASP A 108 -10.26 10.87 24.28
C ASP A 108 -9.49 9.57 24.60
N ALA A 109 -8.74 9.55 25.70
CA ALA A 109 -7.92 8.39 26.07
C ALA A 109 -8.75 7.12 26.37
N ALA A 110 -9.96 7.27 26.90
CA ALA A 110 -10.81 6.13 27.27
C ALA A 110 -11.40 5.46 26.03
N SER A 111 -11.96 6.25 25.11
CA SER A 111 -12.45 5.80 23.81
C SER A 111 -11.33 5.23 22.94
N ASP A 112 -10.12 5.81 22.97
CA ASP A 112 -8.97 5.28 22.24
C ASP A 112 -8.51 3.91 22.76
N ALA A 113 -8.53 3.73 24.09
CA ALA A 113 -8.23 2.44 24.72
C ALA A 113 -9.31 1.39 24.40
N ALA A 114 -10.59 1.79 24.39
CA ALA A 114 -11.69 0.89 24.02
C ALA A 114 -11.58 0.43 22.56
N LEU A 115 -11.30 1.33 21.62
CA LEU A 115 -11.09 1.00 20.20
C LEU A 115 -9.87 0.08 19.99
N ALA A 116 -8.79 0.29 20.75
CA ALA A 116 -7.63 -0.59 20.72
C ALA A 116 -7.95 -1.99 21.25
N ALA A 117 -8.71 -2.10 22.34
CA ALA A 117 -9.14 -3.37 22.91
C ALA A 117 -10.11 -4.11 21.97
N GLU A 118 -11.02 -3.39 21.32
CA GLU A 118 -11.92 -3.93 20.29
C GLU A 118 -11.12 -4.50 19.11
N LEU A 119 -10.18 -3.73 18.56
CA LEU A 119 -9.31 -4.18 17.46
C LEU A 119 -8.51 -5.43 17.83
N LEU A 120 -7.97 -5.48 19.05
CA LEU A 120 -7.23 -6.65 19.56
C LEU A 120 -8.11 -7.87 19.78
N ALA A 121 -9.41 -7.68 20.01
CA ALA A 121 -10.38 -8.75 20.26
C ALA A 121 -11.08 -9.22 18.97
N ASP A 122 -11.00 -8.44 17.89
CA ASP A 122 -11.67 -8.74 16.63
C ASP A 122 -11.10 -10.03 15.99
N PRO A 123 -11.88 -11.12 15.92
CA PRO A 123 -11.40 -12.40 15.41
C PRO A 123 -11.06 -12.34 13.91
N LYS A 124 -11.72 -11.47 13.14
CA LYS A 124 -11.48 -11.30 11.70
C LYS A 124 -10.11 -10.65 11.49
N GLU A 125 -9.89 -9.51 12.13
CA GLU A 125 -8.65 -8.73 12.01
C GLU A 125 -7.43 -9.52 12.48
N ARG A 126 -7.57 -10.29 13.58
CA ARG A 126 -6.52 -11.17 14.07
C ARG A 126 -6.18 -12.29 13.10
N ALA A 127 -7.19 -12.91 12.47
CA ALA A 127 -6.97 -14.00 11.52
C ALA A 127 -6.23 -13.51 10.28
N GLU A 128 -6.64 -12.37 9.72
CA GLU A 128 -5.93 -11.72 8.62
C GLU A 128 -4.49 -11.36 9.00
N HIS A 129 -4.30 -10.78 10.19
CA HIS A 129 -2.98 -10.41 10.67
C HIS A 129 -2.04 -11.62 10.84
N VAL A 130 -2.53 -12.72 11.41
CA VAL A 130 -1.75 -13.97 11.55
C VAL A 130 -1.30 -14.49 10.18
N MET A 131 -2.20 -14.49 9.20
CA MET A 131 -1.89 -14.91 7.82
C MET A 131 -0.74 -14.06 7.23
N LEU A 132 -0.76 -12.75 7.43
CA LEU A 132 0.31 -11.85 6.94
C LEU A 132 1.63 -12.05 7.69
N VAL A 133 1.59 -12.33 9.00
CA VAL A 133 2.78 -12.70 9.78
C VAL A 133 3.39 -13.99 9.25
N ASP A 134 2.58 -15.00 8.97
CA ASP A 134 3.07 -16.26 8.41
C ASP A 134 3.61 -16.11 6.98
N LEU A 135 3.03 -15.23 6.17
CA LEU A 135 3.59 -14.88 4.87
C LEU A 135 4.96 -14.20 5.02
N GLY A 136 5.09 -13.24 5.93
CA GLY A 136 6.36 -12.60 6.25
C GLY A 136 7.42 -13.60 6.72
N ARG A 137 7.03 -14.57 7.56
CA ARG A 137 7.92 -15.68 7.96
C ARG A 137 8.33 -16.55 6.77
N ASN A 138 7.41 -16.86 5.86
CA ASN A 138 7.69 -17.62 4.65
C ASN A 138 8.69 -16.90 3.75
N ASP A 139 8.48 -15.60 3.51
CA ASP A 139 9.32 -14.78 2.66
C ASP A 139 10.74 -14.68 3.23
N LEU A 140 10.88 -14.32 4.52
CA LEU A 140 12.18 -14.25 5.19
C LEU A 140 12.87 -15.62 5.26
N GLY A 141 12.11 -16.71 5.41
CA GLY A 141 12.63 -18.07 5.44
C GLY A 141 13.36 -18.50 4.16
N ARG A 142 13.13 -17.82 3.03
CA ARG A 142 13.82 -18.11 1.76
C ARG A 142 15.25 -17.56 1.69
N VAL A 143 15.55 -16.54 2.50
CA VAL A 143 16.83 -15.79 2.44
C VAL A 143 17.56 -15.72 3.77
N CYS A 144 16.89 -15.99 4.89
CA CYS A 144 17.50 -16.02 6.22
C CYS A 144 18.04 -17.42 6.56
N ARG A 145 19.00 -17.46 7.50
CA ARG A 145 19.54 -18.70 8.07
C ARG A 145 18.42 -19.53 8.67
N PRO A 146 18.34 -20.85 8.39
CA PRO A 146 17.38 -21.73 9.04
C PRO A 146 17.41 -21.60 10.56
N GLY A 147 16.23 -21.47 11.18
CA GLY A 147 16.09 -21.29 12.63
C GLY A 147 16.31 -19.86 13.15
N SER A 148 16.71 -18.89 12.31
CA SER A 148 16.88 -17.50 12.73
C SER A 148 15.61 -16.66 12.65
N VAL A 149 14.65 -17.04 11.77
CA VAL A 149 13.42 -16.29 11.56
C VAL A 149 12.49 -16.43 12.76
N ARG A 150 12.15 -15.31 13.39
CA ARG A 150 11.28 -15.25 14.58
C ARG A 150 10.32 -14.07 14.50
N VAL A 151 9.19 -14.20 15.17
CA VAL A 151 8.26 -13.09 15.41
C VAL A 151 8.74 -12.39 16.68
N ALA A 152 9.33 -11.20 16.53
CA ALA A 152 9.91 -10.45 17.64
C ALA A 152 8.89 -9.64 18.42
N SER A 153 7.84 -9.17 17.76
CA SER A 153 6.64 -8.62 18.40
C SER A 153 5.40 -9.10 17.65
N PHE A 154 4.32 -9.35 18.39
CA PHE A 154 3.12 -9.99 17.85
C PHE A 154 1.85 -9.29 18.33
N LEU A 155 0.96 -8.94 17.39
CA LEU A 155 -0.32 -8.28 17.63
C LEU A 155 -0.24 -7.06 18.57
N GLU A 156 0.70 -6.14 18.30
CA GLU A 156 0.79 -4.87 19.04
C GLU A 156 -0.06 -3.80 18.36
N VAL A 157 -0.72 -2.94 19.16
CA VAL A 157 -1.46 -1.79 18.62
C VAL A 157 -0.52 -0.60 18.46
N GLU A 158 -0.23 -0.24 17.21
CA GLU A 158 0.53 0.98 16.88
C GLU A 158 -0.43 2.13 16.54
N ARG A 159 -0.18 3.30 17.15
CA ARG A 159 -1.05 4.48 17.01
C ARG A 159 -0.41 5.50 16.07
N TYR A 160 -1.15 5.86 15.03
CA TYR A 160 -0.83 6.94 14.10
C TYR A 160 -1.72 8.16 14.38
N SER A 161 -1.53 9.23 13.60
CA SER A 161 -2.24 10.51 13.80
C SER A 161 -3.77 10.39 13.73
N HIS A 162 -4.29 9.53 12.86
CA HIS A 162 -5.73 9.41 12.61
C HIS A 162 -6.29 7.99 12.79
N VAL A 163 -5.40 6.99 12.81
CA VAL A 163 -5.76 5.58 12.90
C VAL A 163 -4.82 4.82 13.82
N MET A 164 -5.20 3.60 14.19
CA MET A 164 -4.34 2.61 14.84
C MET A 164 -4.42 1.29 14.08
N HIS A 165 -3.34 0.50 14.14
CA HIS A 165 -3.21 -0.77 13.43
C HIS A 165 -2.68 -1.88 14.33
N LEU A 166 -2.99 -3.14 13.99
CA LEU A 166 -2.25 -4.30 14.51
C LEU A 166 -0.94 -4.40 13.74
N VAL A 167 0.16 -4.48 14.47
CA VAL A 167 1.50 -4.55 13.90
C VAL A 167 2.25 -5.72 14.53
N SER A 168 3.08 -6.36 13.73
CA SER A 168 4.03 -7.37 14.20
C SER A 168 5.38 -7.16 13.54
N SER A 169 6.43 -7.66 14.17
CA SER A 169 7.78 -7.63 13.62
C SER A 169 8.24 -9.06 13.37
N VAL A 170 8.54 -9.38 12.12
CA VAL A 170 9.18 -10.65 11.74
C VAL A 170 10.60 -10.33 11.34
N GLU A 171 11.56 -11.00 11.96
CA GLU A 171 12.97 -10.72 11.74
C GLU A 171 13.81 -11.99 11.70
N GLY A 172 14.91 -11.94 10.96
CA GLY A 172 15.83 -13.05 10.76
C GLY A 172 17.25 -12.59 10.45
N GLU A 173 18.19 -13.53 10.51
CA GLU A 173 19.59 -13.30 10.14
C GLU A 173 19.82 -13.76 8.71
N LEU A 174 20.33 -12.88 7.85
CA LEU A 174 20.60 -13.14 6.44
C LEU A 174 21.54 -14.35 6.29
N ALA A 175 21.21 -15.27 5.38
CA ALA A 175 22.06 -16.41 5.09
C ALA A 175 23.37 -15.99 4.42
N GLU A 176 24.43 -16.79 4.63
CA GLU A 176 25.69 -16.59 3.93
C GLU A 176 25.50 -16.66 2.41
N GLY A 177 26.19 -15.79 1.67
CA GLY A 177 26.08 -15.71 0.22
C GLY A 177 24.81 -15.03 -0.30
N ARG A 178 23.98 -14.46 0.58
CA ARG A 178 22.82 -13.63 0.22
C ARG A 178 23.11 -12.15 0.43
N ASP A 179 22.42 -11.31 -0.33
CA ASP A 179 22.55 -9.86 -0.25
C ASP A 179 21.19 -9.13 -0.10
N ALA A 180 21.23 -7.79 -0.14
CA ALA A 180 20.02 -6.97 -0.05
C ALA A 180 19.07 -7.17 -1.25
N LEU A 181 19.58 -7.51 -2.43
CA LEU A 181 18.74 -7.74 -3.60
C LEU A 181 17.99 -9.07 -3.46
N ASP A 182 18.64 -10.13 -2.96
CA ASP A 182 17.98 -11.37 -2.59
C ASP A 182 16.81 -11.12 -1.61
N VAL A 183 17.05 -10.30 -0.58
CA VAL A 183 16.04 -9.92 0.42
C VAL A 183 14.85 -9.21 -0.22
N LEU A 184 15.12 -8.23 -1.08
CA LEU A 184 14.07 -7.50 -1.79
C LEU A 184 13.25 -8.45 -2.66
N LEU A 185 13.89 -9.30 -3.47
CA LEU A 185 13.20 -10.23 -4.37
C LEU A 185 12.39 -11.29 -3.62
N ALA A 186 12.86 -11.77 -2.46
CA ALA A 186 12.15 -12.77 -1.67
C ALA A 186 10.90 -12.22 -0.97
N THR A 187 10.91 -10.94 -0.62
CA THR A 187 9.79 -10.26 0.05
C THR A 187 8.81 -9.61 -0.93
N PHE A 188 9.23 -9.38 -2.17
CA PHE A 188 8.43 -8.70 -3.18
C PHE A 188 7.43 -9.63 -3.90
N PRO A 189 6.21 -9.14 -4.23
CA PRO A 189 5.53 -7.99 -3.63
C PRO A 189 5.00 -8.35 -2.23
N ALA A 190 4.61 -7.34 -1.45
CA ALA A 190 4.00 -7.55 -0.14
C ALA A 190 2.64 -8.27 -0.25
N GLY A 191 2.32 -9.10 0.74
CA GLY A 191 1.03 -9.80 0.84
C GLY A 191 -0.17 -8.85 0.94
N THR A 192 -0.01 -7.75 1.66
CA THR A 192 -1.02 -6.71 1.89
C THR A 192 -1.47 -5.98 0.64
N VAL A 193 -0.74 -6.14 -0.47
CA VAL A 193 -1.10 -5.59 -1.78
C VAL A 193 -1.25 -6.65 -2.86
N SER A 194 -1.04 -7.93 -2.56
CA SER A 194 -1.18 -9.02 -3.53
C SER A 194 -2.27 -9.99 -3.09
N GLY A 195 -1.98 -10.82 -2.09
CA GLY A 195 -2.90 -11.79 -1.51
C GLY A 195 -2.18 -13.00 -0.94
N ALA A 196 -2.94 -14.04 -0.60
CA ALA A 196 -2.43 -15.27 -0.02
C ALA A 196 -3.24 -16.49 -0.54
N PRO A 197 -2.59 -17.56 -1.02
CA PRO A 197 -1.16 -17.69 -1.34
C PRO A 197 -0.68 -16.70 -2.41
N LYS A 198 0.49 -16.09 -2.20
CA LYS A 198 0.98 -14.93 -2.96
C LYS A 198 1.02 -15.16 -4.48
N LEU A 199 1.59 -16.27 -4.93
CA LEU A 199 1.74 -16.54 -6.38
C LEU A 199 0.38 -16.70 -7.08
N ARG A 200 -0.53 -17.49 -6.49
CA ARG A 200 -1.88 -17.68 -7.05
C ARG A 200 -2.68 -16.38 -7.06
N ALA A 201 -2.56 -15.58 -6.01
CA ALA A 201 -3.18 -14.26 -5.96
C ALA A 201 -2.66 -13.35 -7.10
N ILE A 202 -1.35 -13.35 -7.39
CA ILE A 202 -0.78 -12.57 -8.50
C ILE A 202 -1.33 -13.03 -9.87
N GLU A 203 -1.48 -14.33 -10.10
CA GLU A 203 -2.09 -14.86 -11.33
C GLU A 203 -3.55 -14.39 -11.49
N ILE A 204 -4.31 -14.41 -10.40
CA ILE A 204 -5.70 -13.92 -10.38
C ILE A 204 -5.74 -12.41 -10.65
N LEU A 205 -4.82 -11.63 -10.08
CA LEU A 205 -4.72 -10.20 -10.35
C LEU A 205 -4.43 -9.91 -11.82
N ASP A 206 -3.50 -10.64 -12.44
CA ASP A 206 -3.17 -10.51 -13.86
C ASP A 206 -4.39 -10.81 -14.76
N ALA A 207 -5.23 -11.76 -14.35
CA ALA A 207 -6.45 -12.11 -15.07
C ALA A 207 -7.62 -11.12 -14.87
N LEU A 208 -7.71 -10.47 -13.70
CA LEU A 208 -8.86 -9.64 -13.33
C LEU A 208 -8.63 -8.13 -13.51
N GLU A 209 -7.38 -7.65 -13.39
CA GLU A 209 -7.08 -6.22 -13.55
C GLU A 209 -6.90 -5.87 -15.05
N PRO A 210 -7.54 -4.80 -15.55
CA PRO A 210 -7.50 -4.46 -16.97
C PRO A 210 -6.16 -3.87 -17.43
N GLU A 211 -5.27 -3.53 -16.50
CA GLU A 211 -3.99 -2.88 -16.77
C GLU A 211 -2.92 -3.29 -15.76
N SER A 212 -1.66 -3.28 -16.18
CA SER A 212 -0.54 -3.53 -15.27
C SER A 212 -0.44 -2.45 -14.18
N ARG A 213 -0.05 -2.88 -12.98
CA ARG A 213 0.09 -2.00 -11.80
C ARG A 213 1.20 -0.97 -11.91
N GLY A 214 2.21 -1.23 -12.75
CA GLY A 214 3.36 -0.35 -12.89
C GLY A 214 4.08 -0.18 -11.56
N LEU A 215 4.12 1.06 -11.06
CA LEU A 215 4.77 1.37 -9.78
C LEU A 215 3.91 1.04 -8.56
N TYR A 216 2.58 0.96 -8.70
CA TYR A 216 1.69 0.62 -7.60
C TYR A 216 1.95 -0.79 -7.07
N ALA A 217 1.84 -0.97 -5.76
CA ALA A 217 2.16 -2.24 -5.07
C ALA A 217 3.62 -2.70 -5.24
N GLY A 218 4.47 -1.84 -5.82
CA GLY A 218 5.90 -2.05 -5.93
C GLY A 218 6.65 -1.75 -4.63
N ALA A 219 7.96 -1.50 -4.74
CA ALA A 219 8.83 -1.13 -3.64
C ALA A 219 9.51 0.20 -3.95
N THR A 220 9.56 1.11 -2.97
CA THR A 220 10.30 2.36 -3.05
C THR A 220 11.23 2.47 -1.86
N GLY A 221 12.51 2.73 -2.11
CA GLY A 221 13.53 2.68 -1.07
C GLY A 221 14.94 2.92 -1.61
N TYR A 222 15.94 2.48 -0.86
CA TYR A 222 17.34 2.52 -1.29
C TYR A 222 18.05 1.19 -1.04
N LEU A 223 19.08 0.93 -1.84
CA LEU A 223 20.13 -0.04 -1.57
C LEU A 223 21.44 0.74 -1.41
N SER A 224 22.08 0.60 -0.26
CA SER A 224 23.32 1.29 0.07
C SER A 224 24.54 0.51 -0.43
N PHE A 225 25.66 1.20 -0.70
CA PHE A 225 26.96 0.55 -0.95
C PHE A 225 27.49 -0.23 0.26
N SER A 226 26.99 0.04 1.47
CA SER A 226 27.22 -0.81 2.66
C SER A 226 26.47 -2.14 2.61
N GLY A 227 25.60 -2.32 1.61
CA GLY A 227 24.71 -3.47 1.46
C GLY A 227 23.43 -3.37 2.28
N ASP A 228 23.14 -2.26 2.93
CA ASP A 228 21.87 -2.06 3.67
C ASP A 228 20.72 -1.72 2.72
N LEU A 229 19.50 -2.10 3.10
CA LEU A 229 18.26 -1.87 2.36
C LEU A 229 17.20 -1.30 3.30
N ASP A 230 16.46 -0.30 2.84
CA ASP A 230 15.19 0.08 3.44
C ASP A 230 14.21 0.40 2.32
N ALA A 231 13.12 -0.35 2.28
CA ALA A 231 12.09 -0.22 1.26
C ALA A 231 10.70 -0.23 1.89
N CYS A 232 9.85 0.68 1.41
CA CYS A 232 8.42 0.71 1.69
C CYS A 232 7.63 0.19 0.50
N ILE A 233 6.39 -0.21 0.74
CA ILE A 233 5.48 -0.58 -0.32
C ILE A 233 5.05 0.70 -1.05
N THR A 234 5.03 0.69 -2.39
CA THR A 234 4.60 1.84 -3.20
C THR A 234 3.07 1.95 -3.24
N ILE A 235 2.49 2.31 -2.10
CA ILE A 235 1.08 2.63 -1.88
C ILE A 235 0.94 4.03 -1.29
N ARG A 236 -0.26 4.62 -1.38
CA ARG A 236 -0.48 6.03 -1.09
C ARG A 236 0.54 6.93 -1.82
N THR A 237 0.73 6.62 -3.10
CA THR A 237 1.68 7.29 -3.99
C THR A 237 0.94 7.84 -5.20
N LEU A 238 1.22 9.11 -5.52
CA LEU A 238 0.87 9.75 -6.77
C LEU A 238 2.00 9.51 -7.77
N VAL A 239 1.65 9.06 -8.96
CA VAL A 239 2.56 8.88 -10.09
C VAL A 239 2.25 9.95 -11.12
N LEU A 240 3.24 10.76 -11.43
CA LEU A 240 3.13 11.88 -12.34
C LEU A 240 3.89 11.55 -13.61
N ARG A 241 3.22 11.63 -14.76
CA ARG A 241 3.83 11.35 -16.07
C ARG A 241 3.62 12.53 -17.02
N PRO A 242 4.67 12.99 -17.73
CA PRO A 242 4.50 13.93 -18.82
C PRO A 242 3.57 13.34 -19.89
N THR A 243 2.71 14.18 -20.46
CA THR A 243 1.83 13.86 -21.59
C THR A 243 1.96 14.96 -22.64
N ALA A 244 1.46 14.74 -23.87
CA ALA A 244 1.50 15.77 -24.92
C ALA A 244 0.77 17.06 -24.51
N ASP A 245 -0.28 16.94 -23.71
CA ASP A 245 -1.17 18.04 -23.31
C ASP A 245 -0.97 18.48 -21.85
N GLY A 246 0.22 18.25 -21.28
CA GLY A 246 0.54 18.60 -19.88
C GLY A 246 1.03 17.41 -19.08
N ARG A 247 0.44 17.17 -17.90
CA ARG A 247 0.84 16.06 -17.01
C ARG A 247 -0.36 15.25 -16.52
N GLU A 248 -0.24 13.92 -16.62
CA GLU A 248 -1.14 12.99 -15.95
C GLU A 248 -0.66 12.76 -14.52
N VAL A 249 -1.57 12.86 -13.56
CA VAL A 249 -1.36 12.46 -12.18
C VAL A 249 -2.28 11.29 -11.90
N SER A 250 -1.72 10.16 -11.49
CA SER A 250 -2.47 8.96 -11.16
C SER A 250 -2.29 8.55 -9.71
N VAL A 251 -3.37 8.05 -9.11
CA VAL A 251 -3.41 7.42 -7.79
C VAL A 251 -3.98 6.03 -7.98
N THR A 252 -3.32 5.01 -7.44
CA THR A 252 -3.88 3.65 -7.44
C THR A 252 -4.17 3.24 -6.00
N ALA A 253 -5.37 2.71 -5.76
CA ALA A 253 -5.83 2.26 -4.46
C ALA A 253 -6.53 0.90 -4.59
N GLY A 254 -6.29 0.02 -3.62
CA GLY A 254 -6.84 -1.34 -3.63
C GLY A 254 -7.56 -1.71 -2.35
N ALA A 255 -8.33 -2.79 -2.43
CA ALA A 255 -9.13 -3.37 -1.36
C ALA A 255 -8.86 -4.87 -1.26
N GLY A 256 -8.72 -5.36 -0.04
CA GLY A 256 -8.46 -6.77 0.25
C GLY A 256 -9.75 -7.56 0.19
N ILE A 257 -9.86 -8.47 -0.78
CA ILE A 257 -11.05 -9.28 -1.01
C ILE A 257 -10.93 -10.58 -0.24
N VAL A 258 -11.92 -10.84 0.60
CA VAL A 258 -12.10 -12.06 1.40
C VAL A 258 -13.47 -12.68 1.10
N ALA A 259 -13.76 -13.86 1.65
CA ALA A 259 -14.97 -14.63 1.33
C ALA A 259 -16.29 -13.85 1.58
N ASP A 260 -16.30 -13.00 2.61
CA ASP A 260 -17.44 -12.19 3.04
C ASP A 260 -17.44 -10.75 2.51
N SER A 261 -16.50 -10.39 1.62
CA SER A 261 -16.42 -9.05 1.03
C SER A 261 -17.69 -8.67 0.26
N ASP A 262 -18.16 -7.44 0.49
CA ASP A 262 -19.27 -6.83 -0.25
C ASP A 262 -18.74 -5.96 -1.40
N PRO A 263 -19.06 -6.25 -2.67
CA PRO A 263 -18.50 -5.51 -3.80
C PRO A 263 -18.66 -3.98 -3.73
N ALA A 264 -19.77 -3.47 -3.20
CA ALA A 264 -19.99 -2.04 -3.10
C ALA A 264 -19.16 -1.41 -1.97
N ALA A 265 -19.02 -2.10 -0.84
CA ALA A 265 -18.15 -1.69 0.26
C ALA A 265 -16.68 -1.64 -0.18
N GLU A 266 -16.18 -2.67 -0.88
CA GLU A 266 -14.80 -2.70 -1.36
C GLU A 266 -14.52 -1.60 -2.38
N GLN A 267 -15.49 -1.29 -3.25
CA GLN A 267 -15.39 -0.15 -4.15
C GLN A 267 -15.27 1.16 -3.36
N ALA A 268 -16.14 1.38 -2.37
CA ALA A 268 -16.10 2.58 -1.54
C ALA A 268 -14.78 2.69 -0.77
N GLU A 269 -14.18 1.58 -0.34
CA GLU A 269 -12.86 1.57 0.29
C GLU A 269 -11.76 2.09 -0.65
N THR A 270 -11.73 1.64 -1.91
CA THR A 270 -10.75 2.16 -2.88
C THR A 270 -10.89 3.66 -3.11
N GLU A 271 -12.13 4.17 -3.15
CA GLU A 271 -12.44 5.59 -3.32
C GLU A 271 -12.00 6.40 -2.11
N ASN A 272 -12.28 5.91 -0.90
CA ASN A 272 -11.84 6.54 0.34
C ASN A 272 -10.31 6.60 0.46
N LYS A 273 -9.61 5.52 0.08
CA LYS A 273 -8.13 5.47 0.06
C LYS A 273 -7.55 6.45 -0.96
N ALA A 274 -8.17 6.61 -2.13
CA ALA A 274 -7.73 7.54 -3.17
C ALA A 274 -8.07 9.01 -2.83
N ALA A 275 -9.19 9.27 -2.15
CA ALA A 275 -9.71 10.60 -1.87
C ALA A 275 -8.71 11.50 -1.14
N ALA A 276 -7.97 10.96 -0.16
CA ALA A 276 -6.94 11.71 0.57
C ALA A 276 -5.82 12.22 -0.36
N LEU A 277 -5.42 11.43 -1.34
CA LEU A 277 -4.38 11.80 -2.31
C LEU A 277 -4.92 12.78 -3.36
N LEU A 278 -6.14 12.56 -3.83
CA LEU A 278 -6.81 13.49 -4.76
C LEU A 278 -7.04 14.86 -4.12
N ALA A 279 -7.36 14.91 -2.82
CA ALA A 279 -7.42 16.16 -2.05
C ALA A 279 -6.06 16.88 -1.98
N ALA A 280 -4.96 16.13 -1.89
CA ALA A 280 -3.62 16.71 -1.96
C ALA A 280 -3.32 17.31 -3.35
N VAL A 281 -3.82 16.72 -4.44
CA VAL A 281 -3.73 17.31 -5.79
C VAL A 281 -4.49 18.63 -5.87
N ALA A 282 -5.73 18.67 -5.38
CA ALA A 282 -6.54 19.89 -5.36
C ALA A 282 -5.87 20.99 -4.54
N LEU A 283 -5.42 20.68 -3.33
CA LEU A 283 -4.71 21.61 -2.44
C LEU A 283 -3.40 22.13 -3.07
N ALA A 284 -2.64 21.27 -3.76
CA ALA A 284 -1.43 21.69 -4.46
C ALA A 284 -1.75 22.67 -5.61
N GLY A 285 -2.87 22.47 -6.30
CA GLY A 285 -3.37 23.38 -7.33
C GLY A 285 -3.74 24.77 -6.77
N GLU A 286 -4.45 24.81 -5.65
CA GLU A 286 -4.80 26.06 -4.96
C GLU A 286 -3.55 26.84 -4.50
N ILE A 287 -2.58 26.13 -3.90
CA ILE A 287 -1.32 26.74 -3.45
C ILE A 287 -0.52 27.31 -4.64
N ALA A 288 -0.54 26.64 -5.78
CA ALA A 288 0.17 27.08 -6.99
C ALA A 288 -0.53 28.26 -7.68
N GLY A 289 -1.87 28.29 -7.68
CA GLY A 289 -2.66 29.38 -8.28
C GLY A 289 -2.82 30.63 -7.42
N ALA A 290 -2.48 30.56 -6.12
CA ALA A 290 -2.48 31.71 -5.20
C ALA A 290 -1.20 32.58 -5.29
N ARG A 291 -0.33 32.34 -6.28
CA ARG A 291 0.87 33.13 -6.60
C ARG A 291 0.68 33.90 -7.89
#